data_AF-A0A434HJ65-F1
#
_entry.id   AF-A0A434HJ65-F1
#
_cell.length_a   1.000
_cell.length_b   1.000
_cell.length_c   1.000
_cell.angle_alpha   90.00
_cell.angle_beta   90.00
_cell.angle_gamma   90.00
#
_symmetry.space_group_name_H-M   'P 1'
#
loop_
_entity.id
_entity.type
_entity.pdbx_description
1 polymer ?
#
loop_
_entity_poly.entity_id
_entity_poly.type
_entity_poly.pdbx_seq_one_letter_code
_entity_poly.pdbx_strand_id
1 'polypeptide(L)' 'MVTPLHGKRALITGAASGIGRATALALRDAGATVLGFDLKASEGDIPILACDLANEADIIAAVRQGAERIGG' A
#
# COMPACT_ATOMS: atom_id res chain seq x y z
N MET A 1 19.07 5.50 14.26
CA MET A 1 18.42 6.00 13.02
C MET A 1 17.07 6.57 13.39
N VAL A 2 16.72 7.73 12.87
CA VAL A 2 15.38 8.32 13.04
C VAL A 2 14.46 7.71 11.98
N THR A 3 13.29 7.21 12.36
CA THR A 3 12.24 6.73 11.45
C THR A 3 11.16 7.80 11.34
N PRO A 4 11.27 8.75 10.39
CA PRO A 4 10.45 9.95 10.37
C PRO A 4 8.96 9.68 10.15
N LEU A 5 8.61 8.48 9.68
CA LEU A 5 7.23 8.07 9.42
C LEU A 5 6.73 7.00 10.39
N HIS A 6 7.41 6.79 11.52
CA HIS A 6 6.96 5.84 12.54
C HIS A 6 5.52 6.14 12.99
N GLY A 7 4.70 5.09 13.03
CA GLY A 7 3.28 5.18 13.39
C GLY A 7 2.39 5.81 12.31
N LYS A 8 2.94 6.17 11.14
CA LYS A 8 2.15 6.58 9.97
C LYS A 8 1.76 5.37 9.13
N ARG A 9 0.68 5.54 8.39
CA ARG A 9 0.13 4.55 7.46
C ARG A 9 0.15 5.15 6.07
N ALA A 10 0.58 4.38 5.08
CA ALA A 10 0.58 4.81 3.69
C ALA A 10 -0.06 3.74 2.80
N LEU A 11 -0.95 4.20 1.93
CA LEU A 11 -1.52 3.42 0.84
C LEU A 11 -0.91 3.90 -0.47
N ILE A 12 -0.30 3.00 -1.24
CA ILE A 12 0.34 3.33 -2.52
C ILE A 12 -0.35 2.58 -3.66
N THR A 13 -0.79 3.30 -4.69
CA THR A 13 -1.28 2.72 -5.94
C THR A 13 -0.15 2.42 -6.90
N GLY A 14 -0.31 1.40 -7.75
CA GLY A 14 0.76 0.94 -8.66
C GLY A 14 1.96 0.36 -7.91
N ALA A 15 1.74 -0.23 -6.74
CA ALA A 15 2.80 -0.64 -5.82
C ALA A 15 3.55 -1.91 -6.28
N ALA A 16 3.09 -2.61 -7.32
CA ALA A 16 3.72 -3.86 -7.75
C ALA A 16 5.06 -3.63 -8.48
N SER A 17 5.28 -2.46 -9.08
CA SER A 17 6.50 -2.21 -9.87
C SER A 17 6.91 -0.74 -9.95
N GLY A 18 8.06 -0.48 -10.58
CA GLY A 18 8.52 0.86 -10.92
C GLY A 18 8.58 1.83 -9.74
N ILE A 19 8.10 3.05 -9.97
CA ILE A 19 8.11 4.14 -8.98
C ILE A 19 7.24 3.79 -7.78
N GLY A 20 6.04 3.24 -8.00
CA GLY A 20 5.13 2.88 -6.90
C GLY A 20 5.76 1.87 -5.94
N ARG A 21 6.41 0.82 -6.44
CA ARG A 21 7.17 -0.12 -5.61
C ARG A 21 8.33 0.56 -4.86
N ALA A 22 9.10 1.40 -5.55
CA ALA A 22 10.23 2.11 -4.94
C ALA A 22 9.77 3.05 -3.81
N THR A 23 8.67 3.77 -4.02
CA THR A 23 8.04 4.63 -3.02
C THR A 23 7.53 3.82 -1.82
N ALA A 24 6.85 2.70 -2.06
CA ALA A 24 6.34 1.85 -0.99
C ALA A 24 7.48 1.31 -0.11
N LEU A 25 8.59 0.87 -0.71
CA LEU A 25 9.79 0.45 0.00
C LEU A 25 10.41 1.60 0.80
N ALA A 26 10.58 2.78 0.19
CA ALA A 26 11.16 3.95 0.87
C ALA A 26 10.32 4.39 2.09
N LEU A 27 8.98 4.36 2.00
CA LEU A 27 8.09 4.71 3.10
C LEU A 27 8.16 3.67 4.23
N ARG A 28 8.22 2.38 3.88
CA ARG A 28 8.39 1.30 4.85
C ARG A 28 9.73 1.43 5.57
N ASP A 29 10.81 1.67 4.84
CA ASP A 29 12.16 1.84 5.39
C ASP A 29 12.26 3.10 6.27
N ALA A 30 11.42 4.12 6.01
CA ALA A 30 11.25 5.30 6.85
C ALA A 30 10.36 5.06 8.10
N GLY A 31 9.81 3.86 8.27
CA GLY A 31 9.06 3.40 9.45
C GLY A 31 7.54 3.43 9.33
N ALA A 32 6.98 3.69 8.16
CA ALA A 32 5.53 3.63 7.96
C ALA A 32 5.03 2.19 7.83
N THR A 33 3.77 1.96 8.23
CA THR A 33 3.01 0.78 7.81
C THR A 33 2.50 1.02 6.39
N VAL A 34 2.91 0.20 5.43
CA VAL A 34 2.61 0.41 4.01
C VAL A 34 1.74 -0.72 3.47
N LEU A 35 0.72 -0.35 2.69
CA LEU A 35 -0.08 -1.26 1.88
C LEU A 35 -0.09 -0.76 0.43
N GLY A 36 -0.05 -1.68 -0.52
CA GLY A 36 -0.15 -1.38 -1.94
C GLY A 36 -1.50 -1.75 -2.54
N PHE A 37 -1.92 -1.03 -3.58
CA PHE A 37 -2.96 -1.43 -4.52
C PHE A 37 -2.36 -1.58 -5.92
N ASP A 38 -2.71 -2.66 -6.59
CA ASP A 38 -2.34 -2.94 -7.98
C ASP A 38 -3.31 -3.97 -8.58
N LEU A 39 -3.21 -4.27 -9.87
CA LEU A 39 -4.10 -5.22 -10.55
C LEU A 39 -4.02 -6.65 -9.99
N LYS A 40 -2.90 -7.02 -9.37
CA LYS A 40 -2.67 -8.35 -8.79
C LYS A 40 -2.25 -8.24 -7.34
N ALA A 41 -2.87 -9.05 -6.48
CA ALA A 41 -2.47 -9.17 -5.10
C ALA A 41 -1.06 -9.79 -4.98
N SER A 42 -0.34 -9.42 -3.92
CA SER A 42 1.00 -9.93 -3.61
C SER A 42 1.27 -9.82 -2.11
N GLU A 43 1.96 -10.80 -1.55
CA GLU A 43 2.39 -10.81 -0.14
C GLU A 43 3.93 -10.69 -0.03
N GLY A 44 4.56 -10.06 -1.03
CA GLY A 44 6.01 -9.83 -1.06
C GLY A 44 6.49 -8.74 -0.09
N ASP A 45 7.61 -8.09 -0.44
CA ASP A 45 8.25 -7.04 0.39
C ASP A 45 7.29 -5.94 0.87
N ILE A 46 6.27 -5.66 0.06
CA ILE A 46 5.14 -4.79 0.38
C ILE A 46 3.88 -5.62 0.13
N PRO A 47 2.95 -5.72 1.11
CA PRO A 47 1.67 -6.36 0.89
C PRO A 47 0.82 -5.54 -0.09
N ILE A 48 0.17 -6.21 -1.04
CA ILE A 48 -0.64 -5.60 -2.10
C ILE A 48 -2.03 -6.25 -2.12
N LEU A 49 -3.08 -5.44 -2.04
CA LEU A 49 -4.45 -5.87 -2.36
C LEU A 49 -4.72 -5.64 -3.86
N ALA A 50 -5.43 -6.59 -4.46
CA ALA A 50 -5.88 -6.43 -5.84
C ALA A 50 -6.94 -5.32 -5.91
N CYS A 51 -6.74 -4.35 -6.80
CA CYS A 51 -7.65 -3.25 -7.05
C CYS A 51 -7.44 -2.74 -8.47
N ASP A 52 -8.48 -2.82 -9.31
CA ASP A 52 -8.51 -2.10 -10.57
C ASP A 52 -8.99 -0.67 -10.33
N LEU A 53 -8.09 0.31 -10.50
CA LEU A 53 -8.41 1.72 -10.27
C LEU A 53 -9.32 2.32 -11.36
N ALA A 54 -9.57 1.59 -12.46
CA ALA A 54 -10.60 1.98 -13.42
C ALA A 54 -12.01 1.61 -12.95
N ASN A 55 -12.15 0.81 -11.89
CA ASN A 55 -13.43 0.36 -11.34
C ASN A 55 -13.66 0.93 -9.93
N GLU A 56 -14.62 1.84 -9.80
CA GLU A 56 -14.93 2.50 -8.52
C GLU A 56 -15.35 1.50 -7.41
N ALA A 57 -16.08 0.44 -7.76
CA ALA A 57 -16.49 -0.56 -6.79
C ALA A 57 -15.29 -1.32 -6.19
N ASP A 58 -14.26 -1.58 -7.00
CA ASP A 58 -13.03 -2.21 -6.55
C ASP A 58 -12.25 -1.28 -5.62
N ILE A 59 -12.20 0.03 -5.92
CA ILE A 59 -11.56 1.03 -5.06
C ILE A 59 -12.23 1.05 -3.68
N ILE A 60 -13.56 1.12 -3.63
CA ILE A 60 -14.31 1.17 -2.38
C ILE A 60 -14.04 -0.10 -1.55
N ALA A 61 -14.11 -1.28 -2.19
CA ALA A 61 -13.85 -2.55 -1.52
C ALA A 61 -12.40 -2.66 -1.01
N ALA A 62 -11.42 -2.29 -1.84
CA ALA A 62 -10.01 -2.36 -1.49
C ALA A 62 -9.64 -1.37 -0.38
N VAL A 63 -10.16 -0.13 -0.42
CA VAL A 63 -9.95 0.87 0.65
C VAL A 63 -10.49 0.36 1.98
N ARG A 64 -11.69 -0.22 2.00
CA ARG A 64 -12.27 -0.81 3.22
C ARG A 64 -11.40 -1.94 3.77
N GLN A 65 -11.00 -2.89 2.92
CA GLN A 65 -10.11 -3.99 3.33
C GLN A 65 -8.74 -3.47 3.79
N GLY A 66 -8.22 -2.44 3.12
CA GLY A 66 -6.96 -1.80 3.48
C GLY A 66 -7.01 -1.14 4.85
N ALA A 67 -8.09 -0.41 5.14
CA ALA A 67 -8.36 0.21 6.44
C ALA A 67 -8.38 -0.83 7.57
N GLU A 68 -9.07 -1.96 7.37
CA GLU A 68 -9.09 -3.08 8.31
C GLU A 68 -7.69 -3.70 8.50
N ARG A 69 -6.88 -3.80 7.44
CA ARG A 69 -5.56 -4.45 7.45
C ARG A 69 -4.47 -3.63 8.14
N ILE A 70 -4.47 -2.29 7.97
CA ILE A 70 -3.41 -1.42 8.53
C ILE A 70 -3.91 -0.50 9.66
N GLY A 71 -5.19 -0.57 10.02
CA GLY A 71 -5.81 0.11 11.15
C GLY A 71 -6.15 1.59 10.89
N GLY A 72 -6.77 1.89 9.74
CA GLY A 72 -7.18 3.23 9.29
C GLY A 72 -8.65 3.54 9.54
#